data_AF-A0A8V0ZA14-F1
#
_entry.id   AF-A0A8V0ZA14-F1
#
_cell.length_a   1.000
_cell.length_b   1.000
_cell.length_c   1.000
_cell.angle_alpha   90.00
_cell.angle_beta   90.00
_cell.angle_gamma   90.00
#
_symmetry.space_group_name_H-M   'P 1'
#
loop_
_entity.id
_entity.type
_entity.pdbx_description
1 polymer ?
#
loop_
_entity_poly.entity_id
_entity_poly.type
_entity_poly.pdbx_seq_one_letter_code
_entity_poly.pdbx_strand_id
1 'polypeptide(L)'
;MTTRDGPQDRYKAVWLIFFILGLGTLLPWNFFMTARQYFINRLADPQNISHLSNQTSVGTASDLSYLQSMFDNFMTLCSMVPLLIFTCLNSFIHQRIPQQIRISGSLVAIGLVFLITAIMVKVTMDPLPFFVFTMVSIVFINSFGAMLQGSLFGLAGLLPASYTAPIMSGQGLAGIFAALAMIISISIGAQQPESYIGYFTTACVAILLAIFSYVLLPRMDFFRYYSMKDKTEYHVCNAELETKRDLIKKDEPNGMEQNNSKIIPVHNPDEKPSVISIFKKVYLYFVSVSCFLIFNVFDWMGRSLTALFTWPGKDSCLLPVMVVLRVIFIPLFMLCNVQPRNHLPVIFSHDAWYIIFMIFFSISNGYLASLCMCFGPKKVLAHEAETAGAVMAFFLTLGLALGAAISFLFQILI
;
A
#
# COMPACT_ATOMS: atom_id res chain seq x y z
N MET A 1 -14.49 41.55 8.45
CA MET A 1 -15.04 40.50 7.57
C MET A 1 -14.08 40.35 6.39
N THR A 2 -13.58 39.15 6.11
CA THR A 2 -12.74 38.86 4.94
C THR A 2 -13.54 38.05 3.93
N THR A 3 -13.52 38.45 2.68
CA THR A 3 -14.24 37.77 1.59
C THR A 3 -13.68 36.36 1.35
N ARG A 4 -14.57 35.40 1.05
CA ARG A 4 -14.21 34.05 0.62
C ARG A 4 -14.23 34.01 -0.90
N ASP A 5 -13.19 34.52 -1.54
CA ASP A 5 -13.14 34.78 -2.99
C ASP A 5 -12.89 33.53 -3.84
N GLY A 6 -13.72 32.51 -3.63
CA GLY A 6 -13.77 31.29 -4.43
C GLY A 6 -15.09 30.54 -4.23
N PRO A 7 -15.52 29.72 -5.20
CA PRO A 7 -16.73 28.92 -5.08
C PRO A 7 -16.65 27.96 -3.87
N GLN A 8 -17.80 27.60 -3.32
CA GLN A 8 -17.90 26.59 -2.27
C GLN A 8 -18.25 25.22 -2.86
N ASP A 9 -17.61 24.17 -2.35
CA ASP A 9 -17.87 22.77 -2.69
C ASP A 9 -19.24 22.32 -2.13
N ARG A 10 -20.30 22.58 -2.92
CA ARG A 10 -21.69 22.25 -2.57
C ARG A 10 -21.82 20.76 -2.28
N TYR A 11 -22.47 20.43 -1.16
CA TYR A 11 -22.64 19.07 -0.65
C TYR A 11 -21.33 18.28 -0.41
N LYS A 12 -20.16 18.94 -0.39
CA LYS A 12 -18.84 18.27 -0.30
C LYS A 12 -18.62 17.22 -1.39
N ALA A 13 -19.21 17.43 -2.57
CA ALA A 13 -19.16 16.43 -3.64
C ALA A 13 -17.77 16.30 -4.29
N VAL A 14 -16.96 17.37 -4.36
CA VAL A 14 -15.54 17.23 -4.75
C VAL A 14 -14.77 16.44 -3.69
N TRP A 15 -14.96 16.76 -2.40
CA TRP A 15 -14.33 16.05 -1.28
C TRP A 15 -14.66 14.54 -1.33
N LEU A 16 -15.91 14.18 -1.61
CA LEU A 16 -16.37 12.80 -1.74
C LEU A 16 -15.79 12.09 -2.97
N ILE A 17 -15.65 12.77 -4.12
CA ILE A 17 -14.96 12.20 -5.28
C ILE A 17 -13.50 11.90 -4.94
N PHE A 18 -12.77 12.80 -4.29
CA PHE A 18 -11.38 12.56 -3.86
C PHE A 18 -11.27 11.40 -2.84
N PHE A 19 -12.27 11.23 -1.97
CA PHE A 19 -12.37 10.07 -1.08
C PHE A 19 -12.57 8.75 -1.84
N ILE A 20 -13.50 8.71 -2.80
CA ILE A 20 -13.76 7.53 -3.64
C ILE A 20 -12.52 7.18 -4.50
N LEU A 21 -11.82 8.19 -5.02
CA LEU A 21 -10.56 7.99 -5.76
C LEU A 21 -9.49 7.37 -4.85
N GLY A 22 -9.34 7.86 -3.62
CA GLY A 22 -8.46 7.27 -2.62
C GLY A 22 -8.77 5.80 -2.32
N LEU A 23 -10.05 5.49 -2.11
CA LEU A 23 -10.55 4.11 -1.94
C LEU A 23 -10.16 3.23 -3.14
N GLY A 24 -10.40 3.72 -4.36
CA GLY A 24 -10.08 3.02 -5.60
C GLY A 24 -8.58 2.77 -5.83
N THR A 25 -7.68 3.58 -5.24
CA THR A 25 -6.23 3.35 -5.38
C THR A 25 -5.71 2.13 -4.62
N LEU A 26 -6.25 1.81 -3.44
CA LEU A 26 -5.71 0.74 -2.58
C LEU A 26 -6.66 -0.44 -2.37
N LEU A 27 -7.99 -0.29 -2.49
CA LEU A 27 -8.90 -1.42 -2.25
C LEU A 27 -8.61 -2.64 -3.14
N PRO A 28 -8.29 -2.50 -4.44
CA PRO A 28 -7.91 -3.64 -5.27
C PRO A 28 -6.66 -4.36 -4.75
N TRP A 29 -5.59 -3.61 -4.44
CA TRP A 29 -4.34 -4.17 -3.92
C TRP A 29 -4.53 -4.83 -2.54
N ASN A 30 -5.27 -4.19 -1.64
CA ASN A 30 -5.55 -4.74 -0.32
C ASN A 30 -6.36 -6.05 -0.40
N PHE A 31 -7.34 -6.15 -1.31
CA PHE A 31 -8.04 -7.40 -1.59
C PHE A 31 -7.13 -8.47 -2.23
N PHE A 32 -6.20 -8.08 -3.10
CA PHE A 32 -5.21 -8.99 -3.67
C PHE A 32 -4.27 -9.56 -2.58
N MET A 33 -3.81 -8.71 -1.64
CA MET A 33 -3.06 -9.12 -0.45
C MET A 33 -3.88 -10.06 0.45
N THR A 34 -5.16 -9.75 0.71
CA THR A 34 -6.08 -10.63 1.45
C THR A 34 -6.29 -11.99 0.75
N ALA A 35 -6.22 -12.03 -0.59
CA ALA A 35 -6.32 -13.26 -1.38
C ALA A 35 -5.05 -14.14 -1.37
N ARG A 36 -3.96 -13.75 -0.69
CA ARG A 36 -2.68 -14.50 -0.58
C ARG A 36 -2.86 -16.00 -0.37
N GLN A 37 -3.73 -16.40 0.57
CA GLN A 37 -3.90 -17.83 0.91
C GLN A 37 -4.48 -18.64 -0.25
N TYR A 38 -5.33 -18.04 -1.10
CA TYR A 38 -5.84 -18.69 -2.31
C TYR A 38 -4.73 -18.92 -3.33
N PHE A 39 -3.87 -17.92 -3.58
CA PHE A 39 -2.73 -18.07 -4.49
C PHE A 39 -1.79 -19.18 -4.00
N ILE A 40 -1.42 -19.18 -2.72
CA ILE A 40 -0.54 -20.21 -2.13
C ILE A 40 -1.18 -21.59 -2.18
N ASN A 41 -2.46 -21.74 -1.81
CA ASN A 41 -3.15 -23.03 -1.88
C ASN A 41 -3.21 -23.57 -3.32
N ARG A 42 -3.42 -22.68 -4.31
CA ARG A 42 -3.50 -23.04 -5.74
C ARG A 42 -2.13 -23.35 -6.38
N LEU A 43 -1.04 -23.03 -5.71
CA LEU A 43 0.32 -23.41 -6.11
C LEU A 43 0.79 -24.75 -5.49
N ALA A 44 -0.07 -25.44 -4.76
CA ALA A 44 0.19 -26.80 -4.28
C ALA A 44 0.22 -27.80 -5.44
N ASP A 45 1.17 -28.74 -5.41
CA ASP A 45 1.28 -29.78 -6.43
C ASP A 45 0.31 -30.95 -6.14
N PRO A 46 -0.54 -31.38 -7.09
CA PRO A 46 -1.44 -32.51 -6.91
C PRO A 46 -0.76 -33.83 -6.51
N GLN A 47 0.52 -34.05 -6.88
CA GLN A 47 1.20 -35.30 -6.56
C GLN A 47 1.51 -35.47 -5.06
N ASN A 48 1.69 -34.37 -4.33
CA ASN A 48 1.88 -34.44 -2.87
C ASN A 48 0.59 -34.85 -2.12
N ILE A 49 -0.58 -34.82 -2.79
CA ILE A 49 -1.86 -35.23 -2.20
C ILE A 49 -2.07 -36.74 -2.35
N SER A 50 -1.71 -37.33 -3.50
CA SER A 50 -1.90 -38.77 -3.77
C SER A 50 -0.92 -39.68 -3.02
N HIS A 51 0.27 -39.19 -2.65
CA HIS A 51 1.18 -39.92 -1.76
C HIS A 51 0.66 -39.98 -0.32
N LEU A 52 -0.12 -39.00 0.13
CA LEU A 52 -0.63 -38.92 1.51
C LEU A 52 -1.70 -39.98 1.83
N SER A 53 -2.40 -40.52 0.82
CA SER A 53 -3.45 -41.53 1.02
C SER A 53 -2.95 -42.98 1.04
N ASN A 54 -1.70 -43.23 0.62
CA ASN A 54 -1.17 -44.57 0.40
C ASN A 54 -0.02 -44.98 1.36
N GLN A 55 0.37 -44.14 2.32
CA GLN A 55 1.51 -44.42 3.21
C GLN A 55 1.16 -44.31 4.70
N THR A 56 0.98 -45.48 5.33
CA THR A 56 1.02 -45.65 6.79
C THR A 56 2.46 -45.68 7.32
N SER A 57 3.19 -44.59 7.09
CA SER A 57 4.56 -44.40 7.57
C SER A 57 4.77 -42.95 8.06
N VAL A 58 5.80 -42.74 8.88
CA VAL A 58 6.07 -41.44 9.52
C VAL A 58 6.69 -40.48 8.49
N GLY A 59 5.84 -39.78 7.74
CA GLY A 59 6.25 -38.69 6.85
C GLY A 59 6.62 -37.43 7.64
N THR A 60 7.81 -36.87 7.36
CA THR A 60 8.18 -35.53 7.81
C THR A 60 7.30 -34.46 7.16
N ALA A 61 7.13 -33.32 7.81
CA ALA A 61 6.29 -32.20 7.32
C ALA A 61 7.02 -31.37 6.23
N SER A 62 7.44 -32.06 5.17
CA SER A 62 8.24 -31.61 4.03
C SER A 62 7.78 -32.41 2.80
N ASP A 63 7.40 -31.83 1.67
CA ASP A 63 7.77 -30.50 1.18
C ASP A 63 6.57 -29.60 0.83
N LEU A 64 6.67 -28.33 1.23
CA LEU A 64 5.89 -27.24 0.63
C LEU A 64 6.50 -26.95 -0.75
N SER A 65 5.69 -26.82 -1.81
CA SER A 65 6.22 -26.59 -3.16
C SER A 65 7.15 -25.36 -3.16
N TYR A 66 8.28 -25.45 -3.85
CA TYR A 66 9.25 -24.36 -4.01
C TYR A 66 8.55 -23.04 -4.42
N LEU A 67 7.55 -23.16 -5.28
CA LEU A 67 6.75 -22.08 -5.85
C LEU A 67 5.81 -21.42 -4.81
N GLN A 68 5.34 -22.18 -3.83
CA GLN A 68 4.59 -21.67 -2.67
C GLN A 68 5.54 -20.98 -1.67
N SER A 69 6.67 -21.61 -1.38
CA SER A 69 7.69 -21.12 -0.44
C SER A 69 8.28 -19.77 -0.87
N MET A 70 8.43 -19.54 -2.18
CA MET A 70 8.92 -18.26 -2.71
C MET A 70 7.83 -17.22 -3.02
N PHE A 71 6.54 -17.54 -2.86
CA PHE A 71 5.44 -16.68 -3.30
C PHE A 71 5.52 -15.28 -2.69
N ASP A 72 5.68 -15.16 -1.37
CA ASP A 72 5.70 -13.86 -0.69
C ASP A 72 6.92 -13.01 -1.07
N ASN A 73 8.07 -13.65 -1.30
CA ASN A 73 9.30 -12.98 -1.71
C ASN A 73 9.17 -12.39 -3.12
N PHE A 74 8.64 -13.17 -4.08
CA PHE A 74 8.36 -12.67 -5.42
C PHE A 74 7.21 -11.65 -5.42
N MET A 75 6.15 -11.86 -4.66
CA MET A 75 5.03 -10.91 -4.52
C MET A 75 5.53 -9.55 -4.00
N THR A 76 6.44 -9.54 -3.04
CA THR A 76 7.07 -8.32 -2.49
C THR A 76 7.99 -7.66 -3.51
N LEU A 77 8.82 -8.42 -4.22
CA LEU A 77 9.72 -7.88 -5.24
C LEU A 77 8.95 -7.31 -6.45
N CYS A 78 8.00 -8.08 -6.98
CA CYS A 78 7.15 -7.70 -8.11
C CYS A 78 6.15 -6.58 -7.79
N SER A 79 5.89 -6.28 -6.52
CA SER A 79 5.14 -5.08 -6.12
C SER A 79 6.07 -3.89 -5.91
N MET A 80 7.06 -3.99 -5.03
CA MET A 80 7.87 -2.85 -4.60
C MET A 80 8.79 -2.30 -5.70
N VAL A 81 9.39 -3.15 -6.54
CA VAL A 81 10.32 -2.68 -7.58
C VAL A 81 9.60 -1.88 -8.67
N PRO A 82 8.46 -2.33 -9.25
CA PRO A 82 7.69 -1.51 -10.18
C PRO A 82 7.05 -0.29 -9.52
N LEU A 83 6.57 -0.40 -8.27
CA LEU A 83 5.99 0.72 -7.54
C LEU A 83 7.01 1.87 -7.37
N LEU A 84 8.27 1.54 -7.03
CA LEU A 84 9.39 2.50 -6.97
C LEU A 84 9.71 3.10 -8.34
N ILE A 85 9.93 2.25 -9.34
CA ILE A 85 10.32 2.68 -10.69
C ILE A 85 9.25 3.61 -11.28
N PHE A 86 7.98 3.23 -11.23
CA PHE A 86 6.89 4.03 -11.81
C PHE A 86 6.52 5.27 -10.97
N THR A 87 6.73 5.30 -9.64
CA THR A 87 6.57 6.55 -8.88
C THR A 87 7.69 7.55 -9.19
N CYS A 88 8.93 7.07 -9.34
CA CYS A 88 10.05 7.88 -9.82
C CYS A 88 9.80 8.40 -11.24
N LEU A 89 9.50 7.51 -12.20
CA LEU A 89 9.21 7.89 -13.59
C LEU A 89 7.99 8.81 -13.73
N ASN A 90 6.96 8.69 -12.88
CA ASN A 90 5.82 9.61 -12.88
C ASN A 90 6.25 11.07 -12.63
N SER A 91 7.33 11.30 -11.88
CA SER A 91 7.92 12.64 -11.65
C SER A 91 8.61 13.24 -12.89
N PHE A 92 8.77 12.48 -13.98
CA PHE A 92 9.19 12.97 -15.30
C PHE A 92 8.05 12.90 -16.33
N ILE A 93 7.22 11.84 -16.27
CA ILE A 93 6.10 11.59 -17.18
C ILE A 93 4.98 12.63 -17.02
N HIS A 94 4.81 13.24 -15.84
CA HIS A 94 3.75 14.24 -15.62
C HIS A 94 3.85 15.45 -16.57
N GLN A 95 5.07 15.85 -16.96
CA GLN A 95 5.31 16.94 -17.93
C GLN A 95 4.99 16.57 -19.38
N ARG A 96 4.81 15.27 -19.68
CA ARG A 96 4.64 14.75 -21.04
C ARG A 96 3.25 14.20 -21.33
N ILE A 97 2.57 13.64 -20.33
CA ILE A 97 1.25 13.02 -20.49
C ILE A 97 0.22 13.79 -19.65
N PRO A 98 -0.88 14.30 -20.25
CA PRO A 98 -1.95 14.96 -19.52
C PRO A 98 -2.48 14.12 -18.35
N GLN A 99 -2.66 14.77 -17.19
CA GLN A 99 -3.07 14.15 -15.94
C GLN A 99 -4.39 13.36 -16.05
N GLN A 100 -5.32 13.80 -16.90
CA GLN A 100 -6.57 13.08 -17.19
C GLN A 100 -6.33 11.71 -17.84
N ILE A 101 -5.36 11.62 -18.76
CA ILE A 101 -4.96 10.37 -19.41
C ILE A 101 -4.21 9.48 -18.41
N ARG A 102 -3.32 10.05 -17.59
CA ARG A 102 -2.61 9.31 -16.53
C ARG A 102 -3.57 8.67 -15.53
N ILE A 103 -4.51 9.43 -14.95
CA ILE A 103 -5.46 8.91 -13.94
C ILE A 103 -6.46 7.93 -14.56
N SER A 104 -7.13 8.32 -15.65
CA SER A 104 -8.17 7.48 -16.28
C SER A 104 -7.57 6.21 -16.88
N GLY A 105 -6.45 6.32 -17.60
CA GLY A 105 -5.75 5.18 -18.19
C GLY A 105 -5.22 4.19 -17.15
N SER A 106 -4.68 4.68 -16.02
CA SER A 106 -4.23 3.81 -14.93
C SER A 106 -5.39 3.08 -14.25
N LEU A 107 -6.52 3.77 -13.99
CA LEU A 107 -7.72 3.12 -13.43
C LEU A 107 -8.28 2.04 -14.37
N VAL A 108 -8.35 2.31 -15.67
CA VAL A 108 -8.80 1.32 -16.68
C VAL A 108 -7.83 0.13 -16.76
N ALA A 109 -6.52 0.39 -16.77
CA ALA A 109 -5.52 -0.69 -16.82
C ALA A 109 -5.56 -1.58 -15.57
N ILE A 110 -5.65 -1.01 -14.37
CA ILE A 110 -5.82 -1.78 -13.11
C ILE A 110 -7.15 -2.56 -13.17
N GLY A 111 -8.24 -1.94 -13.62
CA GLY A 111 -9.55 -2.59 -13.78
C GLY A 111 -9.51 -3.80 -14.72
N LEU A 112 -8.80 -3.71 -15.84
CA LEU A 112 -8.61 -4.82 -16.77
C LEU A 112 -7.78 -5.95 -16.15
N VAL A 113 -6.67 -5.64 -15.46
CA VAL A 113 -5.85 -6.69 -14.81
C VAL A 113 -6.61 -7.37 -13.66
N PHE A 114 -7.42 -6.64 -12.89
CA PHE A 114 -8.29 -7.24 -11.86
C PHE A 114 -9.43 -8.07 -12.46
N LEU A 115 -10.03 -7.64 -13.57
CA LEU A 115 -11.04 -8.42 -14.29
C LEU A 115 -10.45 -9.74 -14.82
N ILE A 116 -9.26 -9.69 -15.43
CA ILE A 116 -8.57 -10.89 -15.90
C ILE A 116 -8.21 -11.80 -14.71
N THR A 117 -7.70 -11.23 -13.60
CA THR A 117 -7.41 -11.98 -12.36
C THR A 117 -8.66 -12.71 -11.84
N ALA A 118 -9.82 -12.06 -11.84
CA ALA A 118 -11.10 -12.67 -11.45
C ALA A 118 -11.49 -13.86 -12.36
N ILE A 119 -11.29 -13.72 -13.68
CA ILE A 119 -11.54 -14.80 -14.65
C ILE A 119 -10.58 -15.97 -14.42
N MET A 120 -9.29 -15.69 -14.16
CA MET A 120 -8.29 -16.73 -13.87
C MET A 120 -8.63 -17.56 -12.63
N VAL A 121 -9.46 -17.07 -11.69
CA VAL A 121 -9.93 -17.89 -10.56
C VAL A 121 -10.71 -19.13 -11.02
N LYS A 122 -11.47 -19.03 -12.12
CA LYS A 122 -12.24 -20.15 -12.69
C LYS A 122 -11.46 -21.00 -13.72
N VAL A 123 -10.46 -20.44 -14.40
CA VAL A 123 -9.68 -21.16 -15.44
C VAL A 123 -8.64 -22.08 -14.79
N THR A 124 -8.72 -23.39 -15.02
CA THR A 124 -7.70 -24.37 -14.56
C THR A 124 -6.39 -24.21 -15.34
N MET A 125 -5.27 -24.13 -14.63
CA MET A 125 -3.91 -23.99 -15.17
C MET A 125 -2.90 -24.64 -14.23
N ASP A 126 -1.78 -25.11 -14.77
CA ASP A 126 -0.67 -25.67 -13.99
C ASP A 126 -0.02 -24.62 -13.07
N PRO A 127 0.63 -25.03 -11.95
CA PRO A 127 1.17 -24.09 -10.96
C PRO A 127 2.17 -23.07 -11.52
N LEU A 128 3.09 -23.49 -12.41
CA LEU A 128 4.14 -22.61 -12.93
C LEU A 128 3.59 -21.51 -13.88
N PRO A 129 2.76 -21.81 -14.91
CA PRO A 129 2.04 -20.79 -15.67
C PRO A 129 1.21 -19.86 -14.79
N PHE A 130 0.47 -20.41 -13.81
CA PHE A 130 -0.35 -19.60 -12.89
C PHE A 130 0.50 -18.64 -12.04
N PHE A 131 1.66 -19.09 -11.54
CA PHE A 131 2.60 -18.25 -10.80
C PHE A 131 3.15 -17.11 -11.65
N VAL A 132 3.68 -17.41 -12.84
CA VAL A 132 4.26 -16.40 -13.74
C VAL A 132 3.20 -15.37 -14.14
N PHE A 133 1.99 -15.82 -14.48
CA PHE A 133 0.87 -14.93 -14.79
C PHE A 133 0.49 -14.02 -13.61
N THR A 134 0.45 -14.58 -12.39
CA THR A 134 0.16 -13.83 -11.16
C THR A 134 1.22 -12.77 -10.89
N MET A 135 2.51 -13.11 -11.01
CA MET A 135 3.61 -12.16 -10.80
C MET A 135 3.65 -11.04 -11.86
N VAL A 136 3.40 -11.36 -13.12
CA VAL A 136 3.23 -10.35 -14.20
C VAL A 136 2.04 -9.43 -13.90
N SER A 137 0.93 -9.97 -13.40
CA SER A 137 -0.24 -9.17 -13.00
C SER A 137 0.08 -8.22 -11.84
N ILE A 138 0.81 -8.69 -10.82
CA ILE A 138 1.28 -7.86 -9.70
C ILE A 138 2.16 -6.70 -10.20
N VAL A 139 3.07 -6.95 -11.14
CA VAL A 139 3.92 -5.92 -11.76
C VAL A 139 3.08 -4.84 -12.44
N PHE A 140 2.08 -5.21 -13.26
CA PHE A 140 1.20 -4.23 -13.90
C PHE A 140 0.34 -3.45 -12.89
N ILE A 141 -0.24 -4.13 -11.90
CA ILE A 141 -1.05 -3.49 -10.84
C ILE A 141 -0.23 -2.41 -10.11
N ASN A 142 1.01 -2.71 -9.74
CA ASN A 142 1.86 -1.76 -9.01
C ASN A 142 2.44 -0.67 -9.92
N SER A 143 2.69 -0.95 -11.20
CA SER A 143 3.16 0.05 -12.17
C SER A 143 2.09 1.13 -12.43
N PHE A 144 0.86 0.72 -12.74
CA PHE A 144 -0.26 1.65 -12.90
C PHE A 144 -0.75 2.21 -11.57
N GLY A 145 -0.62 1.47 -10.46
CA GLY A 145 -0.90 1.94 -9.11
C GLY A 145 -0.01 3.13 -8.73
N ALA A 146 1.30 3.03 -8.98
CA ALA A 146 2.25 4.14 -8.81
C ALA A 146 1.87 5.38 -9.65
N MET A 147 1.55 5.19 -10.93
CA MET A 147 1.12 6.28 -11.81
C MET A 147 -0.17 6.94 -11.32
N LEU A 148 -1.17 6.15 -10.94
CA LEU A 148 -2.44 6.61 -10.38
C LEU A 148 -2.24 7.40 -9.09
N GLN A 149 -1.52 6.81 -8.13
CA GLN A 149 -1.29 7.39 -6.80
C GLN A 149 -0.50 8.70 -6.88
N GLY A 150 0.60 8.72 -7.63
CA GLY A 150 1.40 9.93 -7.84
C GLY A 150 0.64 11.03 -8.60
N SER A 151 -0.17 10.66 -9.60
CA SER A 151 -1.02 11.61 -10.32
C SER A 151 -2.16 12.17 -9.45
N LEU A 152 -2.72 11.37 -8.55
CA LEU A 152 -3.81 11.76 -7.67
C LEU A 152 -3.35 12.69 -6.54
N PHE A 153 -2.15 12.49 -5.97
CA PHE A 153 -1.56 13.44 -5.03
C PHE A 153 -1.06 14.71 -5.72
N GLY A 154 -0.53 14.60 -6.94
CA GLY A 154 -0.26 15.76 -7.78
C GLY A 154 -1.51 16.61 -8.02
N LEU A 155 -2.64 15.97 -8.35
CA LEU A 155 -3.93 16.65 -8.51
C LEU A 155 -4.40 17.31 -7.21
N ALA A 156 -4.31 16.62 -6.07
CA ALA A 156 -4.70 17.15 -4.77
C ALA A 156 -3.81 18.32 -4.31
N GLY A 157 -2.56 18.38 -4.77
CA GLY A 157 -1.64 19.50 -4.59
C GLY A 157 -2.17 20.82 -5.14
N LEU A 158 -3.04 20.81 -6.15
CA LEU A 158 -3.67 22.01 -6.72
C LEU A 158 -4.84 22.55 -5.87
N LEU A 159 -5.51 21.68 -5.10
CA LEU A 159 -6.65 22.04 -4.25
C LEU A 159 -6.19 22.48 -2.84
N PRO A 160 -7.07 23.08 -2.00
CA PRO A 160 -6.76 23.34 -0.59
C PRO A 160 -6.36 22.06 0.15
N ALA A 161 -5.48 22.13 1.15
CA ALA A 161 -4.88 20.96 1.81
C ALA A 161 -5.91 19.93 2.34
N SER A 162 -7.11 20.40 2.72
CA SER A 162 -8.27 19.58 3.11
C SER A 162 -8.80 18.62 2.03
N TYR A 163 -8.26 18.69 0.80
CA TYR A 163 -8.58 17.80 -0.34
C TYR A 163 -7.50 16.74 -0.61
N THR A 164 -6.39 16.73 0.16
CA THR A 164 -5.47 15.57 0.21
C THR A 164 -5.88 14.57 1.30
N ALA A 165 -6.35 15.06 2.45
CA ALA A 165 -6.91 14.25 3.53
C ALA A 165 -8.05 13.25 3.13
N PRO A 166 -8.93 13.53 2.14
CA PRO A 166 -9.98 12.58 1.73
C PRO A 166 -9.40 11.40 0.98
N ILE A 167 -8.38 11.61 0.13
CA ILE A 167 -7.64 10.51 -0.54
C ILE A 167 -7.04 9.60 0.53
N MET A 168 -6.36 10.20 1.51
CA MET A 168 -5.79 9.48 2.66
C MET A 168 -6.88 8.70 3.42
N SER A 169 -8.00 9.32 3.77
CA SER A 169 -9.10 8.65 4.48
C SER A 169 -9.72 7.51 3.65
N GLY A 170 -9.92 7.69 2.34
CA GLY A 170 -10.38 6.62 1.45
C GLY A 170 -9.39 5.45 1.35
N GLN A 171 -8.08 5.75 1.30
CA GLN A 171 -7.02 4.75 1.39
C GLN A 171 -7.02 3.97 2.71
N GLY A 172 -7.36 4.63 3.84
CA GLY A 172 -7.53 3.96 5.13
C GLY A 172 -8.77 3.04 5.16
N LEU A 173 -9.91 3.52 4.63
CA LEU A 173 -11.14 2.71 4.57
C LEU A 173 -10.98 1.48 3.66
N ALA A 174 -10.16 1.58 2.61
CA ALA A 174 -9.78 0.43 1.78
C ALA A 174 -9.09 -0.68 2.58
N GLY A 175 -8.34 -0.32 3.63
CA GLY A 175 -7.74 -1.27 4.57
C GLY A 175 -8.78 -1.95 5.47
N ILE A 176 -9.74 -1.17 5.99
CA ILE A 176 -10.84 -1.71 6.80
C ILE A 176 -11.69 -2.70 6.00
N PHE A 177 -12.09 -2.36 4.76
CA PHE A 177 -12.86 -3.29 3.93
C PHE A 177 -12.08 -4.58 3.64
N ALA A 178 -10.77 -4.53 3.42
CA ALA A 178 -9.95 -5.73 3.23
C ALA A 178 -9.86 -6.59 4.50
N ALA A 179 -9.77 -5.98 5.68
CA ALA A 179 -9.79 -6.68 6.97
C ALA A 179 -11.16 -7.33 7.24
N LEU A 180 -12.26 -6.60 7.01
CA LEU A 180 -13.62 -7.13 7.15
C LEU A 180 -13.90 -8.25 6.15
N ALA A 181 -13.50 -8.12 4.90
CA ALA A 181 -13.64 -9.16 3.88
C ALA A 181 -12.87 -10.45 4.26
N MET A 182 -11.67 -10.30 4.84
CA MET A 182 -10.89 -11.42 5.38
C MET A 182 -11.65 -12.13 6.51
N ILE A 183 -12.15 -11.38 7.50
CA ILE A 183 -12.95 -11.92 8.62
C ILE A 183 -14.19 -12.66 8.12
N ILE A 184 -14.93 -12.06 7.18
CA ILE A 184 -16.17 -12.63 6.66
C ILE A 184 -15.91 -13.95 5.94
N SER A 185 -14.91 -14.02 5.05
CA SER A 185 -14.58 -15.27 4.34
C SER A 185 -14.10 -16.39 5.28
N ILE A 186 -13.33 -16.05 6.32
CA ILE A 186 -12.95 -17.01 7.38
C ILE A 186 -14.19 -17.49 8.16
N SER A 187 -15.10 -16.58 8.54
CA SER A 187 -16.28 -16.90 9.35
C SER A 187 -17.32 -17.79 8.63
N ILE A 188 -17.39 -17.70 7.30
CA ILE A 188 -18.25 -18.55 6.46
C ILE A 188 -17.62 -19.94 6.24
N GLY A 189 -16.41 -20.19 6.77
CA GLY A 189 -15.64 -21.41 6.54
C GLY A 189 -15.14 -21.55 5.10
N ALA A 190 -15.06 -20.42 4.39
CA ALA A 190 -15.13 -20.40 2.94
C ALA A 190 -13.76 -20.55 2.26
N GLN A 191 -13.15 -21.72 2.44
CA GLN A 191 -11.90 -22.11 1.76
C GLN A 191 -12.09 -22.45 0.27
N GLN A 192 -13.31 -22.32 -0.26
CA GLN A 192 -13.64 -22.59 -1.66
C GLN A 192 -13.21 -21.43 -2.58
N PRO A 193 -12.79 -21.71 -3.84
CA PRO A 193 -12.38 -20.67 -4.79
C PRO A 193 -13.42 -19.56 -5.01
N GLU A 194 -14.72 -19.89 -4.92
CA GLU A 194 -15.86 -18.97 -5.04
C GLU A 194 -15.68 -17.68 -4.22
N SER A 195 -15.20 -17.76 -2.98
CA SER A 195 -15.16 -16.61 -2.07
C SER A 195 -14.10 -15.58 -2.43
N TYR A 196 -13.02 -16.03 -3.08
CA TYR A 196 -11.97 -15.14 -3.58
C TYR A 196 -12.40 -14.40 -4.85
N ILE A 197 -13.36 -14.95 -5.62
CA ILE A 197 -13.99 -14.22 -6.73
C ILE A 197 -14.69 -12.97 -6.21
N GLY A 198 -15.39 -13.07 -5.07
CA GLY A 198 -16.03 -11.92 -4.41
C GLY A 198 -15.07 -10.75 -4.19
N TYR A 199 -13.85 -11.01 -3.71
CA TYR A 199 -12.83 -9.97 -3.53
C TYR A 199 -12.48 -9.25 -4.84
N PHE A 200 -12.18 -10.00 -5.91
CA PHE A 200 -11.80 -9.41 -7.20
C PHE A 200 -12.99 -8.71 -7.88
N THR A 201 -14.22 -9.24 -7.74
CA THR A 201 -15.43 -8.58 -8.22
C THR A 201 -15.70 -7.27 -7.49
N THR A 202 -15.59 -7.22 -6.15
CA THR A 202 -15.75 -5.97 -5.40
C THR A 202 -14.63 -4.96 -5.71
N ALA A 203 -13.39 -5.41 -5.97
CA ALA A 203 -12.33 -4.55 -6.50
C ALA A 203 -12.74 -3.89 -7.83
N CYS A 204 -13.23 -4.68 -8.79
CA CYS A 204 -13.71 -4.16 -10.09
C CYS A 204 -14.85 -3.15 -9.93
N VAL A 205 -15.82 -3.40 -9.05
CA VAL A 205 -16.92 -2.46 -8.76
C VAL A 205 -16.38 -1.14 -8.19
N ALA A 206 -15.42 -1.18 -7.27
CA ALA A 206 -14.80 0.02 -6.70
C ALA A 206 -13.97 0.81 -7.74
N ILE A 207 -13.28 0.13 -8.65
CA ILE A 207 -12.56 0.77 -9.77
C ILE A 207 -13.55 1.45 -10.73
N LEU A 208 -14.66 0.80 -11.07
CA LEU A 208 -15.70 1.40 -11.92
C LEU A 208 -16.34 2.63 -11.25
N LEU A 209 -16.60 2.57 -9.95
CA LEU A 209 -17.07 3.72 -9.17
C LEU A 209 -16.04 4.85 -9.15
N ALA A 210 -14.75 4.56 -9.03
CA ALA A 210 -13.67 5.54 -9.10
C ALA A 210 -13.54 6.18 -10.49
N ILE A 211 -13.66 5.40 -11.57
CA ILE A 211 -13.68 5.91 -12.97
C ILE A 211 -14.87 6.85 -13.17
N PHE A 212 -16.08 6.43 -12.79
CA PHE A 212 -17.28 7.27 -12.88
C PHE A 212 -17.13 8.59 -12.09
N SER A 213 -16.61 8.51 -10.86
CA SER A 213 -16.33 9.67 -10.02
C SER A 213 -15.30 10.61 -10.65
N TYR A 214 -14.26 10.06 -11.29
CA TYR A 214 -13.27 10.87 -12.02
C TYR A 214 -13.87 11.58 -13.24
N VAL A 215 -14.72 10.90 -14.01
CA VAL A 215 -15.40 11.46 -15.18
C VAL A 215 -16.44 12.54 -14.79
N LEU A 216 -16.95 12.53 -13.56
CA LEU A 216 -17.81 13.58 -13.03
C LEU A 216 -17.04 14.83 -12.60
N LEU A 217 -15.80 14.68 -12.12
CA LEU A 217 -15.00 15.76 -11.51
C LEU A 217 -14.84 17.03 -12.38
N PRO A 218 -14.57 16.97 -13.71
CA PRO A 218 -14.47 18.16 -14.55
C PRO A 218 -15.77 18.96 -14.72
N ARG A 219 -16.93 18.38 -14.39
CA ARG A 219 -18.23 19.06 -14.44
C ARG A 219 -18.51 19.93 -13.21
N MET A 220 -17.65 19.88 -12.19
CA MET A 220 -17.86 20.59 -10.93
C MET A 220 -17.19 21.97 -10.92
N ASP A 221 -17.97 23.04 -10.68
CA ASP A 221 -17.47 24.43 -10.67
C ASP A 221 -16.34 24.67 -9.68
N PHE A 222 -16.38 24.03 -8.51
CA PHE A 222 -15.31 24.13 -7.51
C PHE A 222 -13.98 23.61 -8.07
N PHE A 223 -13.98 22.42 -8.65
CA PHE A 223 -12.79 21.83 -9.26
C PHE A 223 -12.33 22.64 -10.47
N ARG A 224 -13.26 23.08 -11.32
CA ARG A 224 -13.00 23.93 -12.49
C ARG A 224 -12.31 25.24 -12.11
N TYR A 225 -12.74 25.91 -11.04
CA TYR A 225 -12.10 27.14 -10.55
C TYR A 225 -10.62 26.92 -10.18
N TYR A 226 -10.31 25.95 -9.31
CA TYR A 226 -8.92 25.70 -8.89
C TYR A 226 -8.04 25.22 -10.07
N SER A 227 -8.57 24.34 -10.93
CA SER A 227 -7.83 23.84 -12.10
C SER A 227 -7.65 24.88 -13.22
N MET A 228 -8.52 25.89 -13.33
CA MET A 228 -8.33 27.00 -14.27
C MET A 228 -7.41 28.08 -13.72
N LYS A 229 -7.53 28.42 -12.43
CA LYS A 229 -6.65 29.38 -11.76
C LYS A 229 -5.18 28.97 -11.88
N ASP A 230 -4.87 27.71 -11.59
CA ASP A 230 -3.54 27.14 -11.72
C ASP A 230 -2.98 27.28 -13.15
N LYS A 231 -3.78 27.00 -14.19
CA LYS A 231 -3.36 27.20 -15.60
C LYS A 231 -3.02 28.65 -15.93
N THR A 232 -3.75 29.62 -15.37
CA THR A 232 -3.45 31.05 -15.56
C THR A 232 -2.15 31.43 -14.84
N GLU A 233 -1.94 30.99 -13.60
CA GLU A 233 -0.69 31.22 -12.85
C GLU A 233 0.51 30.52 -13.52
N TYR A 234 0.32 29.31 -14.06
CA TYR A 234 1.30 28.57 -14.85
C TYR A 234 1.71 29.32 -16.12
N HIS A 235 0.76 29.84 -16.91
CA HIS A 235 1.08 30.58 -18.14
C HIS A 235 1.87 31.87 -17.87
N VAL A 236 1.58 32.56 -16.75
CA VAL A 236 2.36 33.75 -16.34
C VAL A 236 3.76 33.34 -15.86
N CYS A 237 3.85 32.37 -14.95
CA CYS A 237 5.13 31.98 -14.35
C CYS A 237 6.07 31.27 -15.35
N ASN A 238 5.55 30.51 -16.31
CA ASN A 238 6.37 29.87 -17.35
C ASN A 238 7.04 30.92 -18.27
N ALA A 239 6.39 32.07 -18.53
CA ALA A 239 7.01 33.18 -19.25
C ALA A 239 8.15 33.85 -18.46
N GLU A 240 8.06 33.89 -17.13
CA GLU A 240 9.15 34.37 -16.25
C GLU A 240 10.29 33.34 -16.08
N LEU A 241 9.99 32.04 -16.23
CA LEU A 241 10.96 30.95 -16.14
C LEU A 241 11.78 30.77 -17.43
N GLU A 242 11.19 31.01 -18.60
CA GLU A 242 11.92 31.05 -19.87
C GLU A 242 13.04 32.12 -19.86
N THR A 243 12.88 33.21 -19.12
CA THR A 243 13.92 34.25 -18.94
C THR A 243 15.09 33.83 -18.03
N LYS A 244 15.02 32.66 -17.36
CA LYS A 244 16.00 32.25 -16.32
C LYS A 244 16.72 30.93 -16.61
N ARG A 245 16.52 30.33 -17.79
CA ARG A 245 16.97 28.95 -18.09
C ARG A 245 18.33 28.81 -18.79
N ASP A 246 19.04 29.91 -19.02
CA ASP A 246 20.31 29.91 -19.78
C ASP A 246 21.59 29.73 -18.94
N LEU A 247 21.48 29.48 -17.62
CA LEU A 247 22.64 29.30 -16.74
C LEU A 247 22.63 27.96 -15.98
N ILE A 248 23.78 27.28 -16.08
CA ILE A 248 24.24 26.09 -15.34
C ILE A 248 23.70 24.73 -15.81
N LYS A 249 24.65 23.83 -16.08
CA LYS A 249 24.48 22.41 -16.49
C LYS A 249 25.81 21.69 -16.19
N LYS A 250 25.77 20.35 -16.04
CA LYS A 250 26.94 19.42 -15.89
C LYS A 250 27.68 19.50 -14.53
N ASP A 251 28.36 18.46 -14.02
CA ASP A 251 28.60 17.06 -14.47
C ASP A 251 28.93 16.11 -13.27
N GLU A 252 29.14 14.81 -13.54
CA GLU A 252 29.50 13.70 -12.61
C GLU A 252 30.89 13.07 -13.04
N PRO A 253 31.34 11.79 -12.81
CA PRO A 253 30.87 10.65 -11.99
C PRO A 253 32.00 9.77 -11.31
N ASN A 254 31.67 8.53 -10.90
CA ASN A 254 32.49 7.27 -10.81
C ASN A 254 33.32 6.85 -9.56
N GLY A 255 33.28 5.53 -9.25
CA GLY A 255 34.14 4.78 -8.29
C GLY A 255 33.68 3.31 -8.01
N MET A 256 34.60 2.35 -7.76
CA MET A 256 34.46 0.86 -7.74
C MET A 256 35.55 0.22 -6.81
N GLU A 257 35.69 -1.05 -6.35
CA GLU A 257 34.99 -2.40 -6.30
C GLU A 257 35.80 -3.28 -5.24
N GLN A 258 35.71 -4.60 -4.91
CA GLN A 258 34.98 -5.84 -5.29
C GLN A 258 35.14 -6.98 -4.20
N ASN A 259 34.19 -7.95 -4.08
CA ASN A 259 34.34 -9.41 -3.70
C ASN A 259 35.10 -9.85 -2.38
N ASN A 260 35.07 -11.09 -1.82
CA ASN A 260 34.46 -12.41 -2.16
C ASN A 260 34.14 -13.35 -0.91
N SER A 261 33.69 -14.60 -1.16
CA SER A 261 32.93 -15.59 -0.34
C SER A 261 33.63 -16.67 0.53
N LYS A 262 32.86 -17.41 1.39
CA LYS A 262 33.08 -18.84 1.82
C LYS A 262 31.88 -19.53 2.55
N ILE A 263 32.05 -20.78 3.04
CA ILE A 263 31.08 -21.93 3.19
C ILE A 263 31.68 -22.96 4.23
N ILE A 264 31.07 -23.90 5.01
CA ILE A 264 29.74 -24.47 5.48
C ILE A 264 30.09 -25.50 6.67
N PRO A 265 29.38 -26.55 7.28
CA PRO A 265 28.02 -27.21 7.26
C PRO A 265 27.31 -27.63 8.64
N VAL A 266 26.04 -28.14 8.58
CA VAL A 266 25.41 -29.37 9.23
C VAL A 266 24.89 -29.54 10.72
N HIS A 267 23.59 -29.97 10.80
CA HIS A 267 22.81 -30.85 11.74
C HIS A 267 21.76 -30.37 12.80
N ASN A 268 20.74 -31.25 13.01
CA ASN A 268 19.47 -31.19 13.78
C ASN A 268 19.46 -32.28 14.91
N PRO A 269 18.33 -32.82 15.49
CA PRO A 269 16.87 -32.48 15.54
C PRO A 269 16.35 -32.42 17.01
N ASP A 270 15.09 -32.65 17.45
CA ASP A 270 13.73 -32.96 16.91
C ASP A 270 12.67 -32.42 17.92
N GLU A 271 11.50 -31.92 17.48
CA GLU A 271 10.27 -31.95 18.32
C GLU A 271 8.96 -31.86 17.49
N LYS A 272 7.88 -32.48 17.99
CA LYS A 272 6.69 -32.85 17.20
C LYS A 272 5.42 -32.05 17.56
N PRO A 273 4.64 -31.55 16.59
CA PRO A 273 3.43 -30.77 16.86
C PRO A 273 2.22 -31.65 17.23
N SER A 274 1.79 -31.61 18.50
CA SER A 274 0.53 -32.21 18.98
C SER A 274 -0.72 -31.36 18.61
N VAL A 275 -1.92 -31.84 18.94
CA VAL A 275 -3.24 -31.23 18.63
C VAL A 275 -3.37 -29.77 19.09
N ILE A 276 -2.63 -29.38 20.13
CA ILE A 276 -2.48 -27.98 20.58
C ILE A 276 -2.06 -27.05 19.42
N SER A 277 -1.31 -27.55 18.43
CA SER A 277 -0.92 -26.79 17.23
C SER A 277 -2.11 -26.35 16.37
N ILE A 278 -3.23 -27.07 16.37
CA ILE A 278 -4.44 -26.70 15.61
C ILE A 278 -5.15 -25.54 16.30
N PHE A 279 -5.36 -25.62 17.62
CA PHE A 279 -5.90 -24.50 18.41
C PHE A 279 -4.95 -23.29 18.40
N LYS A 280 -3.63 -23.51 18.52
CA LYS A 280 -2.62 -22.44 18.43
C LYS A 280 -2.61 -21.79 17.04
N LYS A 281 -2.84 -22.54 15.95
CA LYS A 281 -3.05 -21.99 14.59
C LYS A 281 -4.31 -21.14 14.52
N VAL A 282 -5.47 -21.65 14.94
CA VAL A 282 -6.74 -20.89 14.93
C VAL A 282 -6.62 -19.60 15.77
N TYR A 283 -5.99 -19.68 16.94
CA TYR A 283 -5.68 -18.52 17.77
C TYR A 283 -4.70 -17.54 17.08
N LEU A 284 -3.62 -18.02 16.45
CA LEU A 284 -2.70 -17.17 15.67
C LEU A 284 -3.41 -16.46 14.53
N TYR A 285 -4.32 -17.13 13.81
CA TYR A 285 -5.13 -16.51 12.76
C TYR A 285 -6.06 -15.44 13.35
N PHE A 286 -6.79 -15.75 14.43
CA PHE A 286 -7.67 -14.77 15.08
C PHE A 286 -6.90 -13.54 15.59
N VAL A 287 -5.74 -13.73 16.23
CA VAL A 287 -4.85 -12.65 16.67
C VAL A 287 -4.35 -11.86 15.47
N SER A 288 -3.75 -12.50 14.45
CA SER A 288 -3.22 -11.80 13.27
C SER A 288 -4.29 -10.97 12.55
N VAL A 289 -5.50 -11.53 12.40
CA VAL A 289 -6.65 -10.86 11.78
C VAL A 289 -7.17 -9.71 12.66
N SER A 290 -7.22 -9.88 13.98
CA SER A 290 -7.59 -8.82 14.92
C SER A 290 -6.58 -7.67 14.90
N CYS A 291 -5.29 -7.98 14.89
CA CYS A 291 -4.21 -7.00 14.82
C CYS A 291 -4.21 -6.24 13.47
N PHE A 292 -4.51 -6.92 12.37
CA PHE A 292 -4.72 -6.29 11.06
C PHE A 292 -5.96 -5.38 11.04
N LEU A 293 -7.09 -5.81 11.62
CA LEU A 293 -8.28 -4.96 11.75
C LEU A 293 -8.00 -3.73 12.62
N ILE A 294 -7.40 -3.91 13.79
CA ILE A 294 -6.98 -2.83 14.70
C ILE A 294 -6.07 -1.86 13.95
N PHE A 295 -5.06 -2.34 13.23
CA PHE A 295 -4.17 -1.49 12.46
C PHE A 295 -4.94 -0.62 11.47
N ASN A 296 -5.79 -1.22 10.64
CA ASN A 296 -6.50 -0.51 9.58
C ASN A 296 -7.57 0.46 10.13
N VAL A 297 -8.28 0.09 11.20
CA VAL A 297 -9.26 0.97 11.85
C VAL A 297 -8.58 2.21 12.44
N PHE A 298 -7.49 2.03 13.19
CA PHE A 298 -6.81 3.13 13.86
C PHE A 298 -5.94 3.98 12.91
N ASP A 299 -5.37 3.39 11.84
CA ASP A 299 -4.76 4.14 10.74
C ASP A 299 -5.81 5.00 10.02
N TRP A 300 -6.97 4.43 9.65
CA TRP A 300 -8.07 5.18 9.06
C TRP A 300 -8.58 6.32 9.96
N MET A 301 -8.71 6.10 11.27
CA MET A 301 -9.06 7.16 12.23
C MET A 301 -8.00 8.27 12.23
N GLY A 302 -6.71 7.92 12.28
CA GLY A 302 -5.61 8.89 12.18
C GLY A 302 -5.65 9.70 10.88
N ARG A 303 -5.84 9.04 9.72
CA ARG A 303 -5.95 9.75 8.43
C ARG A 303 -7.15 10.68 8.40
N SER A 304 -8.32 10.19 8.83
CA SER A 304 -9.57 10.95 8.83
C SER A 304 -9.54 12.15 9.77
N LEU A 305 -8.84 12.04 10.91
CA LEU A 305 -8.64 13.15 11.84
C LEU A 305 -7.92 14.35 11.18
N THR A 306 -7.02 14.14 10.22
CA THR A 306 -6.36 15.25 9.49
C THR A 306 -7.30 16.07 8.60
N ALA A 307 -8.48 15.56 8.25
CA ALA A 307 -9.51 16.33 7.55
C ALA A 307 -10.21 17.36 8.46
N LEU A 308 -10.08 17.20 9.79
CA LEU A 308 -10.70 18.05 10.82
C LEU A 308 -9.68 18.85 11.63
N PHE A 309 -8.51 18.29 11.90
CA PHE A 309 -7.50 18.84 12.82
C PHE A 309 -6.08 18.66 12.27
N THR A 310 -5.40 19.78 12.01
CA THR A 310 -4.11 19.82 11.28
C THR A 310 -2.93 20.30 12.15
N TRP A 311 -3.01 20.11 13.47
CA TRP A 311 -1.91 20.38 14.40
C TRP A 311 -0.76 19.37 14.21
N PRO A 312 0.53 19.74 14.30
CA PRO A 312 1.08 21.02 14.78
C PRO A 312 1.24 22.11 13.71
N GLY A 313 0.64 21.95 12.53
CA GLY A 313 0.74 22.91 11.42
C GLY A 313 1.98 22.71 10.53
N LYS A 314 1.91 23.23 9.30
CA LYS A 314 2.87 22.91 8.22
C LYS A 314 4.31 23.35 8.50
N ASP A 315 4.51 24.42 9.26
CA ASP A 315 5.83 25.04 9.50
C ASP A 315 6.47 24.59 10.83
N SER A 316 5.78 23.78 11.63
CA SER A 316 6.26 23.37 12.95
C SER A 316 7.28 22.25 12.89
N CYS A 317 8.44 22.46 13.50
CA CYS A 317 9.47 21.43 13.72
C CYS A 317 8.98 20.26 14.59
N LEU A 318 7.83 20.38 15.26
CA LEU A 318 7.24 19.29 16.04
C LEU A 318 6.78 18.11 15.16
N LEU A 319 6.40 18.37 13.89
CA LEU A 319 5.98 17.32 12.95
C LEU A 319 7.10 16.29 12.66
N PRO A 320 8.31 16.66 12.19
CA PRO A 320 9.39 15.70 12.00
C PRO A 320 9.88 15.07 13.32
N VAL A 321 9.85 15.79 14.44
CA VAL A 321 10.17 15.22 15.77
C VAL A 321 9.21 14.09 16.14
N MET A 322 7.90 14.27 15.90
CA MET A 322 6.90 13.21 16.11
C MET A 322 7.11 12.01 15.18
N VAL A 323 7.53 12.22 13.93
CA VAL A 323 7.85 11.13 13.00
C VAL A 323 9.07 10.34 13.48
N VAL A 324 10.15 11.00 13.90
CA VAL A 324 11.36 10.34 14.45
C VAL A 324 11.04 9.61 15.75
N LEU A 325 10.19 10.17 16.61
CA LEU A 325 9.79 9.52 17.86
C LEU A 325 9.11 8.16 17.64
N ARG A 326 8.47 7.91 16.48
CA ARG A 326 7.87 6.60 16.16
C ARG A 326 8.89 5.45 16.10
N VAL A 327 10.19 5.72 16.00
CA VAL A 327 11.24 4.69 16.10
C VAL A 327 11.14 3.92 17.44
N ILE A 328 10.60 4.54 18.50
CA ILE A 328 10.36 3.87 19.80
C ILE A 328 9.43 2.66 19.70
N PHE A 329 8.53 2.60 18.71
CA PHE A 329 7.64 1.45 18.54
C PHE A 329 8.38 0.18 18.11
N ILE A 330 9.56 0.29 17.48
CA ILE A 330 10.35 -0.88 17.05
C ILE A 330 10.77 -1.73 18.27
N PRO A 331 11.55 -1.23 19.26
CA PRO A 331 11.89 -2.01 20.44
C PRO A 331 10.65 -2.40 21.27
N LEU A 332 9.61 -1.55 21.36
CA LEU A 332 8.38 -1.90 22.06
C LEU A 332 7.72 -3.17 21.48
N PHE A 333 7.61 -3.29 20.15
CA PHE A 333 7.08 -4.50 19.52
C PHE A 333 8.03 -5.70 19.63
N MET A 334 9.35 -5.52 19.52
CA MET A 334 10.31 -6.62 19.67
C MET A 334 10.36 -7.20 21.10
N LEU A 335 10.00 -6.40 22.10
CA LEU A 335 9.92 -6.78 23.52
C LEU A 335 8.54 -7.33 23.96
N CYS A 336 7.55 -7.37 23.06
CA CYS A 336 6.28 -8.08 23.25
C CYS A 336 6.42 -9.60 23.11
N ASN A 337 5.40 -10.34 23.56
CA ASN A 337 5.34 -11.82 23.57
C ASN A 337 5.17 -12.47 22.18
N VAL A 338 6.09 -12.21 21.26
CA VAL A 338 6.19 -12.89 19.95
C VAL A 338 6.94 -14.21 20.13
N GLN A 339 6.39 -15.32 19.62
CA GLN A 339 6.99 -16.67 19.70
C GLN A 339 6.97 -17.37 18.33
N PRO A 340 7.97 -18.21 18.00
CA PRO A 340 9.23 -18.43 18.72
C PRO A 340 10.15 -17.20 18.64
N ARG A 341 11.22 -17.21 19.43
CA ARG A 341 12.27 -16.17 19.48
C ARG A 341 13.55 -16.75 20.05
N ASN A 342 14.70 -16.23 19.64
CA ASN A 342 16.01 -16.81 19.91
C ASN A 342 16.93 -15.89 20.72
N HIS A 343 16.82 -14.56 20.56
CA HIS A 343 17.84 -13.62 21.06
C HIS A 343 17.32 -12.60 22.08
N LEU A 344 16.04 -12.19 22.01
CA LEU A 344 15.51 -11.07 22.80
C LEU A 344 14.59 -11.53 23.96
N PRO A 345 14.72 -10.98 25.17
CA PRO A 345 13.80 -11.27 26.27
C PRO A 345 12.40 -10.70 26.00
N VAL A 346 11.37 -11.31 26.58
CA VAL A 346 10.01 -10.77 26.62
C VAL A 346 9.86 -9.91 27.87
N ILE A 347 9.57 -8.62 27.70
CA ILE A 347 9.24 -7.70 28.81
C ILE A 347 7.72 -7.52 28.90
N PHE A 348 7.04 -7.38 27.75
CA PHE A 348 5.59 -7.25 27.70
C PHE A 348 4.93 -8.60 27.40
N SER A 349 4.74 -9.39 28.46
CA SER A 349 4.21 -10.76 28.39
C SER A 349 2.72 -10.84 28.03
N HIS A 350 1.94 -9.82 28.37
CA HIS A 350 0.49 -9.78 28.16
C HIS A 350 0.11 -9.03 26.86
N ASP A 351 -0.65 -9.71 26.00
CA ASP A 351 -1.12 -9.25 24.67
C ASP A 351 -1.77 -7.85 24.67
N ALA A 352 -2.34 -7.40 25.80
CA ALA A 352 -2.89 -6.06 25.95
C ALA A 352 -1.87 -4.96 25.65
N TRP A 353 -0.58 -5.16 26.00
CA TRP A 353 0.48 -4.21 25.67
C TRP A 353 0.72 -4.11 24.16
N TYR A 354 0.74 -5.24 23.46
CA TYR A 354 0.87 -5.27 22.01
C TYR A 354 -0.31 -4.53 21.34
N ILE A 355 -1.54 -4.76 21.81
CA ILE A 355 -2.75 -4.06 21.33
C ILE A 355 -2.63 -2.55 21.57
N ILE A 356 -2.23 -2.11 22.77
CA ILE A 356 -2.05 -0.69 23.10
C ILE A 356 -0.99 -0.05 22.20
N PHE A 357 0.17 -0.70 22.00
CA PHE A 357 1.22 -0.20 21.12
C PHE A 357 0.76 -0.15 19.66
N MET A 358 0.01 -1.15 19.17
CA MET A 358 -0.60 -1.13 17.83
C MET A 358 -1.54 0.05 17.65
N ILE A 359 -2.42 0.34 18.62
CA ILE A 359 -3.35 1.47 18.54
C ILE A 359 -2.59 2.79 18.38
N PHE A 360 -1.61 3.08 19.25
CA PHE A 360 -0.82 4.31 19.15
C PHE A 360 0.07 4.36 17.91
N PHE A 361 0.65 3.22 17.50
CA PHE A 361 1.44 3.11 16.28
C PHE A 361 0.61 3.41 15.03
N SER A 362 -0.64 2.93 14.96
CA SER A 362 -1.55 3.11 13.83
C SER A 362 -2.18 4.50 13.77
N ILE A 363 -2.67 5.05 14.89
CA ILE A 363 -3.17 6.45 14.90
C ILE A 363 -2.04 7.40 14.48
N SER A 364 -0.84 7.23 15.03
CA SER A 364 0.32 8.05 14.64
C SER A 364 0.75 7.81 13.18
N ASN A 365 0.55 6.60 12.64
CA ASN A 365 0.79 6.32 11.22
C ASN A 365 -0.12 7.16 10.33
N GLY A 366 -1.44 6.96 10.47
CA GLY A 366 -2.43 7.60 9.62
C GLY A 366 -2.41 9.12 9.75
N TYR A 367 -2.27 9.62 10.98
CA TYR A 367 -2.23 11.06 11.25
C TYR A 367 -0.98 11.72 10.65
N LEU A 368 0.22 11.26 11.03
CA LEU A 368 1.46 11.94 10.63
C LEU A 368 1.75 11.75 9.13
N ALA A 369 1.47 10.58 8.55
CA ALA A 369 1.58 10.38 7.11
C ALA A 369 0.64 11.32 6.33
N SER A 370 -0.62 11.46 6.78
CA SER A 370 -1.58 12.35 6.13
C SER A 370 -1.22 13.82 6.28
N LEU A 371 -0.68 14.26 7.43
CA LEU A 371 -0.16 15.62 7.60
C LEU A 371 0.99 15.90 6.64
N CYS A 372 1.96 14.98 6.54
CA CYS A 372 3.05 15.10 5.57
C CYS A 372 2.50 15.26 4.15
N MET A 373 1.60 14.37 3.72
CA MET A 373 0.98 14.41 2.38
C MET A 373 0.17 15.69 2.13
N CYS A 374 -0.55 16.22 3.13
CA CYS A 374 -1.33 17.45 3.01
C CYS A 374 -0.47 18.73 3.00
N PHE A 375 0.71 18.72 3.63
CA PHE A 375 1.54 19.92 3.80
C PHE A 375 2.65 20.08 2.77
N GLY A 376 3.24 19.00 2.26
CA GLY A 376 4.38 19.10 1.33
C GLY A 376 4.07 19.87 0.03
N PRO A 377 2.93 19.66 -0.66
CA PRO A 377 2.56 20.46 -1.83
C PRO A 377 2.21 21.91 -1.49
N LYS A 378 2.20 22.28 -0.21
CA LYS A 378 1.94 23.64 0.31
C LYS A 378 3.20 24.27 0.93
N LYS A 379 4.38 23.70 0.66
CA LYS A 379 5.70 24.30 0.91
C LYS A 379 6.41 24.78 -0.36
N VAL A 380 5.84 24.51 -1.53
CA VAL A 380 6.34 24.89 -2.87
C VAL A 380 5.39 25.89 -3.53
N LEU A 381 5.76 26.44 -4.69
CA LEU A 381 4.89 27.30 -5.49
C LEU A 381 3.73 26.49 -6.11
N ALA A 382 2.64 27.16 -6.49
CA ALA A 382 1.44 26.48 -7.03
C ALA A 382 1.76 25.58 -8.24
N HIS A 383 2.54 26.09 -9.19
CA HIS A 383 2.97 25.36 -10.38
C HIS A 383 3.90 24.16 -10.08
N GLU A 384 4.54 24.14 -8.91
CA GLU A 384 5.38 23.02 -8.44
C GLU A 384 4.60 22.00 -7.62
N ALA A 385 3.37 22.30 -7.21
CA ALA A 385 2.59 21.49 -6.28
C ALA A 385 2.21 20.11 -6.85
N GLU A 386 2.05 19.98 -8.17
CA GLU A 386 1.87 18.65 -8.79
C GLU A 386 3.14 17.80 -8.62
N THR A 387 4.30 18.38 -8.95
CA THR A 387 5.61 17.73 -8.84
C THR A 387 5.93 17.34 -7.40
N ALA A 388 5.69 18.24 -6.43
CA ALA A 388 5.86 17.94 -5.02
C ALA A 388 4.97 16.77 -4.56
N GLY A 389 3.68 16.76 -4.97
CA GLY A 389 2.78 15.64 -4.71
C GLY A 389 3.27 14.31 -5.28
N ALA A 390 3.85 14.31 -6.48
CA ALA A 390 4.44 13.14 -7.12
C ALA A 390 5.73 12.66 -6.41
N VAL A 391 6.64 13.57 -6.09
CA VAL A 391 7.90 13.29 -5.36
C VAL A 391 7.61 12.73 -3.96
N MET A 392 6.57 13.22 -3.29
CA MET A 392 6.16 12.69 -1.98
C MET A 392 5.52 11.30 -2.07
N ALA A 393 4.79 11.01 -3.15
CA ALA A 393 4.32 9.65 -3.42
C ALA A 393 5.50 8.68 -3.65
N PHE A 394 6.57 9.12 -4.32
CA PHE A 394 7.83 8.37 -4.42
C PHE A 394 8.50 8.15 -3.05
N PHE A 395 8.65 9.18 -2.21
CA PHE A 395 9.24 9.02 -0.87
C PHE A 395 8.39 8.13 0.06
N LEU A 396 7.06 8.16 -0.05
CA LEU A 396 6.17 7.24 0.65
C LEU A 396 6.43 5.79 0.23
N THR A 397 6.53 5.54 -1.08
CA THR A 397 6.88 4.22 -1.65
C THR A 397 8.28 3.77 -1.23
N LEU A 398 9.26 4.68 -1.19
CA LEU A 398 10.62 4.39 -0.71
C LEU A 398 10.61 3.98 0.76
N GLY A 399 9.80 4.64 1.60
CA GLY A 399 9.58 4.24 2.98
C GLY A 399 8.98 2.83 3.13
N LEU A 400 8.02 2.46 2.27
CA LEU A 400 7.44 1.12 2.25
C LEU A 400 8.46 0.05 1.82
N ALA A 401 9.22 0.30 0.75
CA ALA A 401 10.22 -0.64 0.24
C ALA A 401 11.40 -0.84 1.21
N LEU A 402 11.91 0.25 1.81
CA LEU A 402 12.93 0.17 2.85
C LEU A 402 12.39 -0.52 4.12
N GLY A 403 11.13 -0.25 4.50
CA GLY A 403 10.47 -0.93 5.62
C GLY A 403 10.38 -2.44 5.41
N ALA A 404 10.00 -2.88 4.21
CA ALA A 404 9.97 -4.30 3.84
C ALA A 404 11.37 -4.95 3.83
N ALA A 405 12.38 -4.25 3.30
CA ALA A 405 13.76 -4.74 3.32
C ALA A 405 14.30 -4.90 4.77
N ILE A 406 14.00 -3.94 5.65
CA ILE A 406 14.44 -3.95 7.05
C ILE A 406 13.64 -4.96 7.89
N SER A 407 12.37 -5.24 7.58
CA SER A 407 11.59 -6.22 8.35
C SER A 407 12.16 -7.64 8.27
N PHE A 408 12.78 -8.03 7.15
CA PHE A 408 13.50 -9.30 7.05
C PHE A 408 14.70 -9.37 8.03
N LEU A 409 15.42 -8.26 8.25
CA LEU A 409 16.51 -8.19 9.21
C LEU A 409 15.98 -8.31 10.67
N PHE A 410 14.87 -7.64 10.99
CA PHE A 410 14.25 -7.77 12.30
C PHE A 410 13.69 -9.18 12.56
N GLN A 411 13.20 -9.87 11.52
CA GLN A 411 12.73 -11.26 11.64
C GLN A 411 13.86 -12.25 11.95
N ILE A 412 15.11 -11.95 11.57
CA ILE A 412 16.30 -12.74 11.93
C ILE A 412 16.77 -12.45 13.37
N LEU A 413 16.50 -11.25 13.88
CA LEU A 413 17.02 -10.77 15.16
C LEU A 413 16.14 -11.12 16.39
N ILE A 414 14.90 -11.55 16.19
CA ILE A 414 13.97 -11.96 17.26
C ILE A 414 14.27 -13.39 17.76
#